data_AF-A0A0Q7XZ76-F1
#
_entry.id   AF-A0A0Q7XZ76-F1
#
_cell.length_a   1.000
_cell.length_b   1.000
_cell.length_c   1.000
_cell.angle_alpha   90.00
_cell.angle_beta   90.00
_cell.angle_gamma   90.00
#
_symmetry.space_group_name_H-M   'P 1'
#
loop_
_entity.id
_entity.type
_entity.pdbx_description
1 polymer ?
#
loop_
_entity_poly.entity_id
_entity_poly.type
_entity_poly.pdbx_seq_one_letter_code
_entity_poly.pdbx_strand_id
1 'polypeptide(L)'
;MTKTVLNTFTFDPPSQDADIQDVCTWLIRVMNKSDKSVVFVASVMTFFLQKGGISEKQFTSLQKVYDRVLDQYNRGGLVVQGCLIAEDDGTPTNIVKFGAKNATGRK
;
A
#
# COMPACT_ATOMS: atom_id res chain seq x y z
N MET A 1 0.63 34.57 0.68
CA MET A 1 0.59 33.44 1.64
C MET A 1 1.26 32.25 0.97
N THR A 2 2.50 31.95 1.35
CA THR A 2 3.25 30.80 0.83
C THR A 2 2.66 29.52 1.42
N LYS A 3 1.92 28.76 0.60
CA LYS A 3 1.50 27.39 0.95
C LYS A 3 2.78 26.58 1.20
N THR A 4 3.02 26.23 2.45
CA THR A 4 4.07 25.28 2.80
C THR A 4 3.60 23.93 2.27
N VAL A 5 4.18 23.47 1.17
CA VAL A 5 3.92 22.11 0.69
C VAL A 5 4.47 21.17 1.76
N LEU A 6 3.59 20.36 2.37
CA LEU A 6 3.96 19.25 3.25
C LEU A 6 4.70 18.22 2.39
N ASN A 7 5.99 18.48 2.14
CA ASN A 7 6.82 17.71 1.22
C ASN A 7 7.26 16.36 1.79
N THR A 8 6.87 16.01 3.01
CA THR A 8 7.34 14.79 3.67
C THR A 8 6.29 14.29 4.64
N PHE A 9 5.37 13.46 4.16
CA PHE A 9 4.63 12.56 5.04
C PHE A 9 5.60 11.45 5.44
N THR A 10 6.12 11.51 6.67
CA THR A 10 6.83 10.38 7.27
C THR A 10 5.81 9.33 7.63
N PHE A 11 5.82 8.20 6.92
CA PHE A 11 5.05 7.03 7.30
C PHE A 11 5.92 6.21 8.23
N ASP A 12 5.69 6.34 9.52
CA ASP A 12 6.35 5.51 10.51
C ASP A 12 5.98 4.05 10.30
N PRO A 13 6.91 3.12 10.53
CA PRO A 13 6.62 1.71 10.45
C PRO A 13 5.53 1.33 11.46
N PRO A 14 4.64 0.39 11.09
CA PRO A 14 3.57 -0.07 11.96
C PRO A 14 4.12 -0.68 13.26
N SER A 15 3.38 -0.51 14.36
CA SER A 15 3.69 -1.13 15.65
C SER A 15 3.62 -2.66 15.58
N GLN A 16 4.20 -3.37 16.56
CA GLN A 16 4.20 -4.83 16.59
C GLN A 16 2.79 -5.45 16.63
N ASP A 17 1.81 -4.71 17.16
CA ASP A 17 0.42 -5.14 17.25
C ASP A 17 -0.45 -4.69 16.05
N ALA A 18 0.18 -4.15 15.00
CA ALA A 18 -0.55 -3.65 13.84
C ALA A 18 -1.23 -4.77 13.05
N ASP A 19 -2.38 -4.46 12.49
CA ASP A 19 -3.10 -5.38 11.61
C ASP A 19 -2.36 -5.57 10.27
N ILE A 20 -2.60 -6.68 9.60
CA ILE A 20 -2.13 -7.00 8.26
C ILE A 20 -2.47 -5.88 7.27
N GLN A 21 -3.64 -5.25 7.41
CA GLN A 21 -4.01 -4.11 6.59
C GLN A 21 -3.03 -2.94 6.76
N ASP A 22 -2.66 -2.59 7.99
CA ASP A 22 -1.75 -1.48 8.26
C ASP A 22 -0.34 -1.79 7.75
N VAL A 23 0.11 -3.03 7.95
CA VAL A 23 1.41 -3.51 7.44
C VAL A 23 1.46 -3.42 5.91
N CYS A 24 0.44 -3.93 5.22
CA CYS A 24 0.39 -3.90 3.77
C CYS A 24 0.29 -2.46 3.23
N THR A 25 -0.50 -1.61 3.90
CA THR A 25 -0.64 -0.20 3.53
C THR A 25 0.68 0.54 3.65
N TRP A 26 1.40 0.33 4.75
CA TRP A 26 2.71 0.94 4.95
C TRP A 26 3.70 0.46 3.88
N LEU A 27 3.80 -0.85 3.67
CA LEU A 27 4.67 -1.43 2.64
C LEU A 27 4.41 -0.84 1.25
N ILE A 28 3.14 -0.76 0.82
CA ILE A 28 2.78 -0.19 -0.49
C ILE A 28 3.20 1.29 -0.61
N ARG A 29 3.20 2.04 0.48
CA ARG A 29 3.58 3.47 0.49
C ARG A 29 5.08 3.72 0.49
N VAL A 30 5.87 2.83 1.10
CA VAL A 30 7.31 3.04 1.28
C VAL A 30 8.18 2.23 0.31
N MET A 31 7.64 1.14 -0.25
CA MET A 31 8.37 0.31 -1.22
C MET A 31 8.56 1.04 -2.56
N ASN A 32 9.68 0.76 -3.23
CA ASN A 32 9.90 1.21 -4.59
C ASN A 32 8.89 0.53 -5.55
N LYS A 33 8.28 1.30 -6.46
CA LYS A 33 7.31 0.79 -7.45
C LYS A 33 7.87 -0.31 -8.37
N SER A 34 9.19 -0.30 -8.61
CA SER A 34 9.84 -1.34 -9.42
C SER A 34 10.08 -2.65 -8.66
N ASP A 35 9.85 -2.66 -7.34
CA ASP A 35 10.01 -3.85 -6.52
C ASP A 35 8.88 -4.85 -6.82
N LYS A 36 9.28 -6.06 -7.25
CA LYS A 36 8.34 -7.13 -7.59
C LYS A 36 7.48 -7.56 -6.40
N SER A 37 7.93 -7.32 -5.18
CA SER A 37 7.17 -7.61 -3.97
C SER A 37 5.95 -6.70 -3.80
N VAL A 38 5.86 -5.53 -4.46
CA VAL A 38 4.67 -4.65 -4.37
C VAL A 38 3.40 -5.35 -4.84
N VAL A 39 3.48 -6.09 -5.95
CA VAL A 39 2.33 -6.84 -6.50
C VAL A 39 1.90 -7.94 -5.53
N PHE A 40 2.87 -8.60 -4.89
CA PHE A 40 2.59 -9.60 -3.86
C PHE A 40 1.89 -8.97 -2.64
N VAL A 41 2.40 -7.86 -2.10
CA VAL A 41 1.79 -7.16 -0.96
C VAL A 41 0.36 -6.70 -1.29
N ALA A 42 0.14 -6.13 -2.47
CA ALA A 42 -1.19 -5.73 -2.93
C ALA A 42 -2.16 -6.93 -3.04
N SER A 43 -1.66 -8.08 -3.50
CA SER A 43 -2.44 -9.32 -3.56
C SER A 43 -2.81 -9.83 -2.16
N VAL A 44 -1.87 -9.80 -1.21
CA VAL A 44 -2.11 -10.19 0.18
C VAL A 44 -3.14 -9.27 0.83
N MET A 45 -3.02 -7.95 0.66
CA MET A 45 -3.98 -6.97 1.16
C MET A 45 -5.39 -7.22 0.60
N THR A 46 -5.50 -7.46 -0.70
CA THR A 46 -6.78 -7.77 -1.35
C THR A 46 -7.40 -9.04 -0.78
N PHE A 47 -6.59 -10.10 -0.62
CA PHE A 47 -7.05 -11.36 -0.07
C PHE A 47 -7.51 -11.21 1.39
N PHE A 48 -6.75 -10.48 2.21
CA PHE A 48 -7.10 -10.17 3.59
C PHE A 48 -8.44 -9.44 3.67
N LEU A 49 -8.65 -8.37 2.89
CA LEU A 49 -9.90 -7.61 2.87
C LEU A 49 -11.11 -8.44 2.41
N GLN A 50 -10.90 -9.41 1.51
CA GLN A 50 -11.98 -10.26 1.00
C GLN A 50 -12.32 -11.45 1.91
N LYS A 51 -11.33 -12.00 2.61
CA LYS A 51 -11.45 -13.27 3.36
C LYS A 51 -11.36 -13.09 4.87
N GLY A 52 -10.94 -11.91 5.35
CA GLY A 52 -10.72 -11.62 6.77
C GLY A 52 -9.46 -12.25 7.35
N GLY A 53 -8.56 -12.77 6.51
CA GLY A 53 -7.36 -13.47 6.98
C GLY A 53 -6.41 -13.86 5.84
N ILE A 54 -5.21 -14.30 6.21
CA ILE A 54 -4.17 -14.77 5.29
C ILE A 54 -3.63 -16.14 5.74
N SER A 55 -3.09 -16.92 4.81
CA SER A 55 -2.43 -18.18 5.14
C SER A 55 -1.09 -17.96 5.85
N GLU A 56 -0.64 -18.94 6.64
CA GLU A 56 0.65 -18.91 7.33
C GLU A 56 1.85 -18.72 6.36
N LYS A 57 1.75 -19.30 5.16
CA LYS A 57 2.75 -19.14 4.10
C LYS A 57 2.78 -17.70 3.58
N GLN A 58 1.62 -17.08 3.39
CA GLN A 58 1.54 -15.66 3.00
C GLN A 58 2.08 -14.78 4.12
N PHE A 59 1.71 -15.05 5.38
CA PHE A 59 2.22 -14.32 6.54
C PHE A 59 3.75 -14.39 6.62
N THR A 60 4.34 -15.58 6.56
CA THR A 60 5.80 -15.76 6.59
C THR A 60 6.50 -15.02 5.45
N SER A 61 5.89 -15.01 4.27
CA SER A 61 6.44 -14.30 3.10
C SER A 61 6.30 -12.79 3.23
N LEU A 62 5.17 -12.31 3.78
CA LEU A 62 4.92 -10.91 4.08
C LEU A 62 5.91 -10.39 5.13
N GLN A 63 6.14 -11.15 6.20
CA GLN A 63 7.11 -10.81 7.25
C GLN A 63 8.51 -10.59 6.67
N LYS A 64 8.97 -11.48 5.79
CA LYS A 64 10.27 -11.31 5.12
C LYS A 64 10.35 -10.04 4.28
N VAL A 65 9.25 -9.67 3.60
CA VAL A 65 9.19 -8.42 2.84
C VAL A 65 9.22 -7.23 3.79
N TYR A 66 8.43 -7.28 4.87
CA TYR A 66 8.40 -6.25 5.90
C TYR A 66 9.78 -6.01 6.52
N ASP A 67 10.45 -7.05 7.02
CA ASP A 67 11.75 -6.94 7.67
C ASP A 67 12.81 -6.31 6.73
N ARG A 68 12.81 -6.74 5.46
CA ARG A 68 13.70 -6.18 4.43
C ARG A 68 13.42 -4.70 4.19
N VAL A 69 12.16 -4.32 4.06
CA VAL A 69 11.75 -2.93 3.78
C VAL A 69 12.00 -2.05 5.00
N LEU A 70 11.78 -2.57 6.21
CA LEU A 70 12.08 -1.89 7.46
C LEU A 70 13.58 -1.61 7.62
N ASP A 71 14.44 -2.59 7.32
CA ASP A 71 15.90 -2.39 7.32
C ASP A 71 16.31 -1.30 6.30
N GLN A 72 15.75 -1.33 5.09
CA GLN A 72 16.03 -0.30 4.07
C GLN A 72 15.50 1.09 4.48
N TYR A 73 14.34 1.16 5.12
CA TYR A 73 13.75 2.37 5.66
C TYR A 73 14.63 2.98 6.76
N ASN A 74 15.05 2.17 7.73
CA ASN A 74 15.89 2.59 8.85
C ASN A 74 17.29 3.06 8.40
N ARG A 75 17.79 2.55 7.28
CA ARG A 75 19.04 3.00 6.65
C ARG A 75 18.88 4.30 5.85
N GLY A 76 17.67 4.85 5.77
CA GLY A 76 17.36 6.02 4.94
C GLY A 76 17.44 5.76 3.44
N GLY A 77 17.45 4.49 3.02
CA GLY A 77 17.56 4.09 1.62
C GLY A 77 16.23 4.16 0.84
N LEU A 78 15.11 4.27 1.55
CA LEU A 78 13.78 4.41 0.95
C LEU A 78 13.30 5.85 1.08
N VAL A 79 13.10 6.49 -0.06
CA VAL A 79 12.39 7.77 -0.15
C VAL A 79 10.90 7.44 -0.27
N VAL A 80 10.06 7.96 0.63
CA VAL A 80 8.61 7.82 0.57
C VAL A 80 8.12 8.19 -0.84
N GLN A 81 7.51 7.24 -1.55
CA GLN A 81 7.11 7.43 -2.94
C GLN A 81 5.59 7.43 -3.07
N GLY A 82 5.02 8.56 -3.49
CA GLY A 82 3.64 8.63 -3.97
C GLY A 82 2.59 9.19 -3.01
N CYS A 83 2.99 9.93 -1.97
CA CYS A 83 2.06 10.73 -1.15
C CYS A 83 2.09 12.22 -1.51
N LEU A 84 2.23 12.52 -2.81
CA LEU A 84 1.87 13.85 -3.28
C LEU A 84 0.34 13.94 -3.21
N ILE A 85 -0.16 14.94 -2.50
CA ILE A 85 -1.55 15.36 -2.65
C ILE A 85 -1.73 15.63 -4.14
N ALA A 86 -2.77 15.06 -4.75
CA ALA A 86 -3.10 15.38 -6.13
C ALA A 86 -3.25 16.90 -6.23
N GLU A 87 -2.42 17.54 -7.05
CA GLU A 87 -2.63 18.94 -7.39
C GLU A 87 -3.97 19.01 -8.11
N ASP A 88 -4.87 19.86 -7.62
CA ASP A 88 -6.11 20.17 -8.32
C ASP A 88 -5.73 20.90 -9.61
N ASP A 89 -5.68 20.14 -10.70
CA ASP A 89 -5.34 20.62 -12.03
C ASP A 89 -6.54 21.31 -12.72
N GLY A 90 -7.64 21.51 -11.96
CA GLY A 90 -8.88 22.09 -12.46
C GLY A 90 -9.59 21.21 -13.48
N THR A 91 -9.11 19.99 -13.73
CA THR A 91 -9.77 19.07 -14.64
C THR A 91 -11.01 18.47 -13.95
N PRO A 92 -12.13 18.31 -14.67
CA PRO A 92 -13.29 17.65 -14.12
C PRO A 92 -12.91 16.25 -13.66
N THR A 93 -13.03 15.99 -12.35
CA THR A 93 -12.82 14.65 -11.82
C THR A 93 -13.90 13.74 -12.39
N ASN A 94 -13.50 12.86 -13.31
CA ASN A 94 -14.37 11.80 -13.79
C ASN A 94 -14.57 10.80 -12.66
N ILE A 95 -15.64 10.96 -11.89
CA ILE A 95 -16.04 9.99 -10.87
C ILE A 95 -16.38 8.68 -11.59
N VAL A 96 -15.44 7.73 -11.58
CA VAL A 96 -15.67 6.40 -12.12
C VAL A 96 -16.59 5.66 -11.15
N LYS A 97 -17.88 5.61 -11.47
CA LYS A 97 -18.81 4.72 -10.77
C LYS A 97 -18.47 3.28 -11.18
N PHE A 98 -17.89 2.52 -10.26
CA PHE A 98 -17.77 1.07 -10.44
C PHE A 98 -19.18 0.47 -10.43
N GLY A 99 -19.77 0.29 -11.62
CA GLY A 99 -20.96 -0.51 -11.77
C GLY A 99 -20.62 -1.96 -11.43
N ALA A 100 -21.25 -2.52 -10.40
CA ALA A 100 -21.20 -3.94 -10.11
C ALA A 100 -21.75 -4.71 -11.33
N LYS A 101 -20.88 -5.11 -12.26
CA LYS A 101 -21.27 -6.05 -13.30
C LYS A 101 -21.44 -7.40 -12.62
N ASN A 102 -22.70 -7.79 -12.46
CA ASN A 102 -23.13 -9.10 -12.01
C ASN A 102 -22.25 -10.19 -12.62
N ALA A 103 -21.60 -10.97 -11.75
CA ALA A 103 -20.90 -12.18 -12.12
C ALA A 103 -21.92 -13.19 -12.69
N THR A 104 -22.14 -13.15 -13.99
CA THR A 104 -22.90 -14.19 -14.69
C THR A 104 -22.00 -15.41 -14.82
N GLY A 105 -22.38 -16.46 -14.10
CA GLY A 105 -21.73 -17.76 -14.13
C GLY A 105 -21.63 -18.34 -15.54
N ARG A 106 -20.51 -19.00 -15.81
CA ARG A 106 -20.41 -19.95 -16.91
C ARG A 106 -20.75 -21.34 -16.37
N LYS A 107 -21.80 -21.92 -16.95
CA LYS A 107 -22.08 -23.35 -16.98
C LYS A 107 -20.94 -24.12 -17.65
#